data_AF-A0A646HQL1-F1
#
_entry.id   AF-A0A646HQL1-F1
#
_cell.length_a   1.000
_cell.length_b   1.000
_cell.length_c   1.000
_cell.angle_alpha   90.00
_cell.angle_beta   90.00
_cell.angle_gamma   90.00
#
_symmetry.space_group_name_H-M   'P 1'
#
loop_
_entity.id
_entity.type
_entity.pdbx_description
1 polymer ?
#
loop_
_entity_poly.entity_id
_entity_poly.type
_entity_poly.pdbx_seq_one_letter_code
_entity_poly.pdbx_strand_id
1 'polypeptide(L)' 'MRIIGNLLWWLFGGLEAAIGYFTGSLALACTIIGIPWGKQHFKMAGLSLAPFGKDVELGF' A
#
# COMPACT_ATOMS: atom_id res chain seq x y z
N MET A 1 -9.11 17.68 -2.99
CA MET A 1 -7.98 18.09 -2.13
C MET A 1 -7.04 16.91 -1.86
N ARG A 2 -6.33 16.44 -2.88
CA ARG A 2 -5.55 15.18 -2.81
C ARG A 2 -4.23 15.35 -2.04
N ILE A 3 -3.53 16.47 -2.24
CA ILE A 3 -2.18 16.71 -1.71
C ILE A 3 -2.20 16.94 -0.19
N ILE A 4 -3.13 17.76 0.31
CA ILE A 4 -3.22 18.08 1.75
C ILE A 4 -3.58 16.83 2.57
N GLY A 5 -4.54 16.03 2.09
CA GLY A 5 -4.91 14.76 2.72
C GLY A 5 -3.75 13.77 2.76
N ASN A 6 -2.98 13.67 1.66
CA ASN A 6 -1.81 12.79 1.62
C ASN A 6 -0.68 13.23 2.54
N LEU A 7 -0.48 14.54 2.67
CA LEU A 7 0.55 15.12 3.53
C LEU A 7 0.22 14.89 5.01
N LEU A 8 -1.04 15.10 5.40
CA LEU A 8 -1.50 14.82 6.76
C LEU A 8 -1.44 13.32 7.07
N TRP A 9 -1.80 12.49 6.08
CA TRP A 9 -1.73 11.04 6.18
C TRP A 9 -0.31 10.52 6.43
N TRP A 10 0.69 11.04 5.71
CA TRP A 10 2.09 10.71 5.99
C TRP A 10 2.52 11.06 7.41
N LEU A 11 2.03 12.18 7.96
CA LEU A 11 2.36 12.62 9.31
C LEU A 11 1.70 11.78 10.42
N PHE A 12 0.50 11.26 10.16
CA PHE A 12 -0.31 10.53 11.15
C PHE A 12 -0.15 9.00 11.13
N GLY A 13 0.60 8.43 10.18
CA GLY A 13 0.85 6.98 10.14
C GLY A 13 0.80 6.31 8.77
N GLY A 14 0.59 7.07 7.69
CA GLY A 14 0.57 6.55 6.33
C GLY A 14 1.90 5.94 5.88
N LEU A 15 3.02 6.50 6.36
CA LEU A 15 4.36 5.95 6.16
C LEU A 15 4.57 4.64 6.91
N GLU A 16 4.12 4.56 8.16
CA GLU A 16 4.22 3.35 8.98
C GLU A 16 3.38 2.20 8.39
N ALA A 17 2.16 2.49 7.96
CA ALA A 17 1.32 1.52 7.26
C ALA A 17 1.99 1.00 5.96
N ALA A 18 2.57 1.90 5.17
CA ALA A 18 3.28 1.51 3.94
C ALA A 18 4.52 0.65 4.22
N ILE A 19 5.27 0.95 5.28
CA ILE A 19 6.41 0.14 5.72
C ILE A 19 5.93 -1.25 6.17
N GLY A 20 4.82 -1.36 6.91
CA GLY A 20 4.24 -2.63 7.31
C GLY A 20 3.81 -3.50 6.12
N TYR A 21 3.16 -2.91 5.11
CA TYR A 21 2.83 -3.63 3.88
C TYR A 21 4.08 -4.00 3.06
N PHE A 22 5.11 -3.17 3.06
CA PHE A 22 6.37 -3.45 2.37
C PHE A 22 7.12 -4.61 3.03
N THR A 23 7.30 -4.60 4.36
CA THR A 23 7.97 -5.69 5.09
C THR A 23 7.17 -6.98 5.02
N GLY A 24 5.84 -6.92 5.14
CA GLY A 24 4.95 -8.08 4.94
C GLY A 24 5.04 -8.64 3.52
N SER A 25 5.12 -7.79 2.51
CA SER A 25 5.31 -8.22 1.12
C SER A 25 6.67 -8.88 0.89
N LEU A 26 7.73 -8.41 1.56
CA LEU A 26 9.07 -9.00 1.50
C LEU A 26 9.11 -10.36 2.20
N ALA A 27 8.48 -10.49 3.36
CA ALA A 27 8.33 -11.76 4.08
C ALA A 27 7.56 -12.80 3.24
N LEU A 28 6.48 -12.37 2.57
CA LEU A 28 5.74 -13.22 1.63
C LEU A 28 6.56 -13.58 0.39
N ALA A 29 7.35 -12.64 -0.14
CA ALA A 29 8.22 -12.88 -1.29
C ALA A 29 9.34 -13.88 -0.99
N CYS A 30 9.81 -13.98 0.27
CA CYS A 30 10.74 -15.01 0.70
C CYS A 30 10.16 -16.44 0.59
N THR A 31 8.83 -16.57 0.56
CA THR A 31 8.18 -17.84 0.30
C THR A 31 7.82 -17.93 -1.19
N ILE A 32 8.28 -18.96 -1.91
CA ILE A 32 7.94 -19.15 -3.34
C ILE A 32 6.41 -19.16 -3.54
N ILE A 33 5.68 -19.74 -2.58
CA ILE A 33 4.22 -19.81 -2.53
C ILE A 33 3.59 -18.42 -2.30
N GLY A 34 4.26 -17.55 -1.53
CA GLY A 34 3.77 -16.23 -1.16
C GLY A 34 4.00 -15.13 -2.21
N ILE A 35 4.81 -15.36 -3.24
CA ILE A 35 5.05 -14.39 -4.35
C ILE A 35 3.76 -13.80 -4.93
N PRO A 36 2.71 -14.58 -5.30
CA PRO A 36 1.45 -14.01 -5.79
C PRO A 36 0.78 -13.10 -4.76
N TRP A 37 0.80 -13.45 -3.47
CA TRP A 37 0.26 -12.62 -2.41
C TRP A 37 1.12 -11.40 -2.11
N GLY A 38 2.45 -11.51 -2.20
CA GLY A 38 3.40 -10.42 -2.04
C GLY A 38 3.17 -9.32 -3.08
N LYS A 39 2.90 -9.67 -4.35
CA LYS A 39 2.53 -8.69 -5.39
C LYS A 39 1.28 -7.89 -5.02
N GLN A 40 0.28 -8.53 -4.41
CA GLN A 40 -0.94 -7.84 -3.98
C GLN A 40 -0.64 -6.88 -2.81
N HIS A 41 0.16 -7.32 -1.84
CA HIS A 41 0.57 -6.48 -0.70
C HIS A 41 1.39 -5.28 -1.15
N PHE A 42 2.24 -5.44 -2.16
CA PHE A 42 3.01 -4.33 -2.74
C PHE A 42 2.12 -3.27 -3.40
N LYS A 43 1.05 -3.69 -4.08
CA LYS A 43 0.02 -2.78 -4.60
C LYS A 43 -0.70 -2.05 -3.47
N MET A 44 -1.03 -2.76 -2.38
CA MET A 44 -1.66 -2.16 -1.20
C MET A 44 -0.72 -1.17 -0.50
N ALA A 45 0.60 -1.44 -0.45
CA ALA A 45 1.59 -0.49 0.06
C ALA A 45 1.54 0.84 -0.72
N GLY A 46 1.49 0.77 -2.06
CA GLY A 46 1.36 1.96 -2.91
C GLY A 46 0.00 2.66 -2.83
N LEU A 47 -1.09 1.94 -2.51
CA LEU A 47 -2.39 2.52 -2.16
C LEU A 47 -2.33 3.20 -0.79
N SER A 48 -1.68 2.58 0.19
CA SER A 48 -1.55 3.08 1.55
C SER A 48 -0.62 4.29 1.64
N LEU A 49 0.37 4.43 0.76
CA LEU A 49 1.22 5.63 0.66
C LEU A 49 0.45 6.84 0.14
N ALA A 50 -0.50 6.62 -0.78
CA ALA A 50 -1.28 7.67 -1.39
C ALA A 50 -2.74 7.28 -1.61
N PRO A 51 -3.57 7.25 -0.54
CA PRO A 51 -4.96 6.82 -0.65
C PRO A 51 -5.83 7.88 -1.33
N PHE A 52 -5.50 9.16 -1.16
CA PHE A 52 -6.33 10.26 -1.62
C PHE A 52 -6.14 10.52 -3.11
N GLY A 53 -7.12 10.10 -3.89
CA GLY A 53 -7.13 10.31 -5.33
C GLY A 53 -6.86 9.08 -6.19
N LYS A 54 -7.00 7.89 -5.63
CA LYS A 54 -7.06 6.67 -6.44
C LYS A 54 -8.53 6.33 -6.65
N ASP A 55 -8.99 6.50 -7.89
CA ASP A 55 -10.28 6.01 -8.32
C ASP A 55 -10.17 4.50 -8.50
N VAL A 56 -10.95 3.75 -7.72
CA VAL A 56 -11.07 2.30 -7.87
C VAL A 56 -12.19 2.06 -8.86
N GLU A 57 -11.84 1.92 -10.14
CA GLU A 57 -12.79 1.39 -11.13
C GLU A 57 -13.06 -0.07 -10.78
N LEU A 58 -14.24 -0.31 -10.23
CA LEU A 58 -14.79 -1.65 -10.05
C LEU A 58 -15.28 -2.10 -11.43
N GLY A 59 -14.43 -2.84 -12.15
CA GLY A 59 -14.77 -3.46 -13.42
C GLY A 59 -15.77 -4.60 -13.21
N PHE A 60 -17.04 -4.23 -13.07
CA PHE A 60 -18.17 -5.13 -13.29
C PHE A 60 -18.65 -4.97 -14.73
#